data_AF-A0A7C2UHF4-F1
#
_entry.id   AF-A0A7C2UHF4-F1
#
_cell.length_a   1.000
_cell.length_b   1.000
_cell.length_c   1.000
_cell.angle_alpha   90.00
_cell.angle_beta   90.00
_cell.angle_gamma   90.00
#
_symmetry.space_group_name_H-M   'P 1'
#
loop_
_entity.id
_entity.type
_entity.pdbx_description
1 polymer ?
#
loop_
_entity_poly.entity_id
_entity_poly.type
_entity_poly.pdbx_seq_one_letter_code
_entity_poly.pdbx_strand_id
1 'polypeptide(L)'
;MLGEDRRNKILQRVSQLLAEVDPEVHLHEVVLDSTRQQLAFMLQKGEWPVVIGMNWLDYVSHRDEELKERLAQSLQARLEAARLRQAREEEEE
;
A
#
# COMPACT_ATOMS: atom_id res chain seq x y z
N MET A 1 5.14 18.19 -1.13
CA MET A 1 5.43 17.32 0.02
C MET A 1 4.25 17.33 0.98
N LEU A 2 3.92 16.17 1.57
CA LEU A 2 2.98 16.06 2.68
C LEU A 2 3.60 16.71 3.92
N GLY A 3 2.85 17.55 4.63
CA GLY A 3 3.25 17.97 5.97
C GLY A 3 3.21 16.78 6.93
N GLU A 4 4.03 16.83 7.99
CA GLU A 4 4.23 15.73 8.93
C GLU A 4 2.91 15.26 9.59
N ASP A 5 2.09 16.20 10.07
CA ASP A 5 0.78 15.88 10.67
C ASP A 5 -0.15 15.13 9.71
N ARG A 6 -0.14 15.53 8.43
CA ARG A 6 -0.99 14.90 7.41
C ARG A 6 -0.47 13.51 7.06
N ARG A 7 0.85 13.34 6.96
CA ARG A 7 1.51 12.06 6.77
C ARG A 7 1.13 11.10 7.91
N ASN A 8 1.24 11.54 9.16
CA ASN A 8 0.92 10.74 10.34
C ASN A 8 -0.55 10.31 10.38
N LYS A 9 -1.48 11.22 10.04
CA LYS A 9 -2.92 10.88 9.94
C LYS A 9 -3.19 9.84 8.85
N ILE A 10 -2.54 9.98 7.70
CA ILE A 10 -2.69 9.01 6.60
C ILE A 10 -2.14 7.64 7.03
N LEU A 11 -0.94 7.62 7.60
CA LEU A 11 -0.30 6.41 8.11
C LEU A 11 -1.20 5.72 9.13
N GLN A 12 -1.74 6.45 10.09
CA GLN A 12 -2.61 5.87 11.12
C GLN A 12 -3.88 5.25 10.51
N ARG A 13 -4.58 6.00 9.65
CA ARG A 13 -5.81 5.51 8.99
C ARG A 13 -5.52 4.25 8.16
N VAL A 14 -4.51 4.30 7.30
CA VAL A 14 -4.21 3.19 6.37
C VAL A 14 -3.66 1.98 7.12
N SER A 15 -2.86 2.18 8.17
CA SER A 15 -2.37 1.06 8.99
C SER A 15 -3.51 0.30 9.67
N GLN A 16 -4.53 1.00 10.17
CA GLN A 16 -5.70 0.36 10.76
C GLN A 16 -6.46 -0.48 9.73
N LEU A 17 -6.71 0.08 8.55
CA LEU A 17 -7.40 -0.64 7.48
C LEU A 17 -6.59 -1.85 7.00
N LEU A 18 -5.27 -1.72 6.86
CA LEU A 18 -4.41 -2.83 6.45
C LEU A 18 -4.34 -3.93 7.51
N ALA A 19 -4.33 -3.59 8.80
CA ALA A 19 -4.33 -4.59 9.87
C ALA A 19 -5.62 -5.43 9.88
N GLU A 20 -6.75 -4.86 9.45
CA GLU A 20 -8.01 -5.60 9.25
C GLU A 20 -7.98 -6.53 8.02
N VAL A 21 -7.20 -6.16 7.00
CA VAL A 21 -7.05 -6.96 5.76
C VAL A 21 -6.06 -8.10 5.97
N ASP A 22 -4.90 -7.77 6.54
CA ASP A 22 -3.79 -8.68 6.74
C ASP A 22 -2.90 -8.15 7.89
N PRO A 23 -2.95 -8.76 9.08
CA PRO A 23 -2.20 -8.28 10.25
C PRO A 23 -0.68 -8.45 10.11
N GLU A 24 -0.19 -9.22 9.13
CA GLU A 24 1.24 -9.39 8.89
C GLU A 24 1.84 -8.23 8.05
N VAL A 25 0.98 -7.37 7.48
CA VAL A 25 1.40 -6.24 6.66
C VAL A 25 1.72 -5.03 7.52
N HIS A 26 2.92 -4.50 7.35
CA HIS A 26 3.41 -3.32 8.04
C HIS A 26 3.51 -2.15 7.05
N LEU A 27 2.88 -1.02 7.37
CA LEU A 27 3.00 0.23 6.62
C LEU A 27 4.15 1.06 7.18
N HIS A 28 5.19 1.27 6.37
CA HIS A 28 6.39 2.01 6.77
C HIS A 28 6.31 3.49 6.45
N GLU A 29 5.82 3.80 5.25
CA GLU A 29 5.85 5.16 4.74
C GLU A 29 4.74 5.41 3.73
N VAL A 30 4.34 6.68 3.66
CA VAL A 30 3.49 7.20 2.61
C VAL A 30 4.18 8.36 1.92
N VAL A 31 4.19 8.33 0.59
CA VAL A 31 4.74 9.36 -0.27
C VAL A 31 3.62 9.95 -1.10
N LEU A 32 3.53 11.27 -1.14
CA LEU A 32 2.72 12.00 -2.11
C LEU A 32 3.66 12.58 -3.15
N ASP A 33 3.38 12.29 -4.40
CA ASP A 33 4.17 12.78 -5.51
C ASP A 33 4.18 14.32 -5.60
N SER A 34 5.08 14.86 -6.43
CA SER A 34 5.22 16.31 -6.61
C SER A 34 3.96 16.96 -7.20
N THR A 35 3.19 16.22 -8.01
CA THR A 35 1.94 16.71 -8.61
C THR A 35 0.76 16.70 -7.63
N ARG A 36 0.92 16.06 -6.47
CA ARG A 36 -0.12 15.86 -5.44
C ARG A 36 -1.33 15.07 -5.95
N GLN A 37 -1.11 14.22 -6.95
CA GLN A 37 -2.15 13.39 -7.53
C GLN A 37 -1.99 11.92 -7.14
N GLN A 38 -0.80 11.48 -6.75
CA GLN A 38 -0.51 10.07 -6.51
C GLN A 38 0.07 9.87 -5.11
N LEU A 39 -0.58 9.00 -4.35
CA LEU A 39 -0.08 8.44 -3.11
C LEU A 39 0.56 7.09 -3.37
N ALA A 40 1.72 6.87 -2.78
CA ALA A 40 2.36 5.57 -2.70
C ALA A 40 2.48 5.15 -1.23
N PHE A 41 2.00 3.96 -0.91
CA PHE A 41 2.14 3.31 0.39
C PHE A 41 3.25 2.28 0.28
N MET A 42 4.29 2.43 1.12
CA MET A 42 5.39 1.49 1.21
C MET A 42 5.11 0.52 2.36
N LEU A 43 4.93 -0.73 1.99
CA LEU A 43 4.48 -1.82 2.83
C LEU A 43 5.53 -2.92 2.88
N GLN A 44 5.48 -3.72 3.94
CA GLN A 44 6.28 -4.94 4.06
C GLN A 44 5.39 -6.07 4.60
N LYS A 45 5.47 -7.25 3.95
CA LYS A 45 4.86 -8.49 4.45
C LYS A 45 5.96 -9.54 4.58
N GLY A 46 6.38 -9.86 5.80
CA GLY A 46 7.58 -10.66 6.02
C GLY A 46 8.81 -10.01 5.36
N GLU A 47 9.51 -10.74 4.47
CA GLU A 47 10.66 -10.22 3.71
C GLU A 47 10.27 -9.48 2.42
N TRP A 48 8.97 -9.36 2.12
CA TRP A 48 8.50 -8.89 0.82
C TRP A 48 8.17 -7.40 0.87
N PRO A 49 8.95 -6.53 0.19
CA PRO A 49 8.58 -5.13 0.04
C PRO A 49 7.43 -5.01 -0.99
N VAL A 50 6.40 -4.27 -0.62
CA VAL A 50 5.21 -4.04 -1.46
C VAL A 50 4.94 -2.54 -1.56
N VAL A 51 4.69 -2.07 -2.79
CA VAL A 51 4.29 -0.68 -3.04
C VAL A 51 2.91 -0.65 -3.63
N ILE A 52 1.98 0.04 -2.97
CA ILE A 52 0.62 0.27 -3.47
C ILE A 52 0.47 1.74 -3.83
N GLY A 53 0.10 2.01 -5.08
CA GLY A 53 -0.19 3.34 -5.59
C GLY A 53 -1.69 3.62 -5.64
N MET A 54 -2.10 4.85 -5.35
CA MET A 54 -3.50 5.30 -5.41
C MET A 54 -3.58 6.78 -5.74
N ASN A 55 -4.63 7.20 -6.46
CA ASN A 55 -4.87 8.62 -6.66
C ASN A 55 -5.21 9.31 -5.31
N TRP A 56 -4.66 10.51 -5.09
CA TRP A 56 -4.91 11.31 -3.90
C TRP A 56 -6.41 11.60 -3.70
N LEU A 57 -7.13 11.96 -4.77
CA LEU A 57 -8.56 12.24 -4.73
C LEU A 57 -9.37 10.99 -4.39
N ASP A 58 -8.98 9.84 -4.92
CA ASP A 58 -9.62 8.58 -4.55
C ASP A 58 -9.45 8.31 -3.05
N TYR A 59 -8.23 8.44 -2.51
CA TYR A 59 -7.97 8.23 -1.09
C TYR A 59 -8.84 9.11 -0.16
N VAL A 60 -9.04 10.38 -0.50
CA VAL A 60 -9.84 11.29 0.32
C VAL A 60 -11.35 11.14 0.12
N SER A 61 -11.78 10.64 -1.05
CA SER A 61 -13.20 10.57 -1.40
C SER A 61 -13.85 9.27 -0.94
N HIS A 62 -13.07 8.18 -0.86
CA HIS A 62 -13.58 6.89 -0.44
C HIS A 62 -13.73 6.81 1.09
N ARG A 63 -14.81 6.13 1.50
CA ARG A 63 -15.01 5.71 2.88
C ARG A 63 -14.03 4.59 3.24
N ASP A 64 -13.88 4.34 4.53
CA ASP A 64 -12.93 3.34 5.05
C ASP A 64 -13.20 1.93 4.51
N GLU A 65 -14.46 1.53 4.36
CA GLU A 65 -14.84 0.24 3.79
C GLU A 65 -14.37 0.09 2.34
N GLU A 66 -14.67 1.08 1.50
CA GLU A 66 -14.27 1.09 0.08
C GLU A 66 -12.74 1.17 -0.08
N LEU A 67 -12.10 1.98 0.77
CA LEU A 67 -10.65 2.12 0.79
C LEU A 67 -9.98 0.79 1.20
N LYS A 68 -10.55 0.10 2.19
CA LYS A 68 -10.09 -1.22 2.64
C LYS A 68 -10.17 -2.25 1.52
N GLU A 69 -11.28 -2.34 0.81
CA GLU A 69 -11.44 -3.25 -0.33
C GLU A 69 -10.40 -2.98 -1.43
N ARG A 70 -10.18 -1.71 -1.78
CA ARG A 70 -9.17 -1.32 -2.78
C ARG A 70 -7.74 -1.65 -2.35
N LEU A 71 -7.43 -1.43 -1.08
CA LEU A 71 -6.13 -1.78 -0.50
C LEU A 71 -5.91 -3.30 -0.53
N ALA A 72 -6.94 -4.08 -0.17
CA ALA A 72 -6.89 -5.54 -0.21
C ALA A 72 -6.65 -6.07 -1.63
N GLN A 73 -7.41 -5.59 -2.61
CA GLN A 73 -7.24 -5.97 -4.02
C GLN A 73 -5.83 -5.63 -4.52
N SER A 74 -5.35 -4.42 -4.21
CA SER A 74 -4.02 -3.97 -4.62
C SER A 74 -2.91 -4.78 -3.97
N LEU A 75 -3.04 -5.08 -2.68
CA LEU A 75 -2.09 -5.90 -1.94
C LEU A 75 -2.01 -7.31 -2.52
N GLN A 76 -3.16 -7.96 -2.74
CA GLN A 76 -3.21 -9.31 -3.30
C GLN A 76 -2.55 -9.35 -4.68
N ALA A 77 -2.90 -8.42 -5.58
CA ALA A 77 -2.30 -8.35 -6.91
C ALA A 77 -0.77 -8.17 -6.86
N ARG A 78 -0.26 -7.37 -5.91
CA ARG A 78 1.19 -7.17 -5.75
C ARG A 78 1.90 -8.40 -5.18
N LEU A 79 1.30 -9.09 -4.23
CA LEU A 79 1.85 -10.33 -3.67
C LEU A 79 1.87 -11.45 -4.71
N GLU A 80 0.80 -11.61 -5.49
CA GLU A 80 0.77 -12.58 -6.60
C GLU A 80 1.83 -12.27 -7.65
N ALA A 81 1.95 -11.01 -8.07
CA ALA A 81 2.99 -10.59 -9.02
C ALA A 81 4.41 -10.74 -8.47
N ALA A 82 4.60 -10.68 -7.15
CA ALA A 82 5.89 -10.92 -6.50
C ALA A 82 6.23 -12.42 -6.49
N ARG A 83 5.27 -13.28 -6.13
CA ARG A 83 5.44 -14.74 -6.16
C ARG A 83 5.77 -15.27 -7.56
N LEU A 84 5.09 -14.77 -8.58
CA LEU A 84 5.34 -15.16 -9.97
C LEU A 84 6.72 -14.73 -10.47
N ARG A 85 7.29 -13.64 -9.94
CA ARG A 85 8.64 -13.21 -10.29
C ARG A 85 9.70 -14.13 -9.67
N GLN A 86 9.57 -14.48 -8.39
CA GLN A 86 10.48 -15.42 -7.76
C GLN A 86 10.48 -16.80 -8.44
N ALA A 87 9.30 -17.33 -8.78
CA ALA A 87 9.22 -18.62 -9.46
C ALA A 87 9.94 -18.63 -10.82
N ARG A 88 10.01 -17.49 -11.52
CA ARG A 88 10.76 -17.37 -12.78
C ARG A 88 12.26 -17.23 -12.54
N GLU A 89 12.66 -16.50 -11.51
CA GLU A 89 14.07 -16.33 -11.15
C GLU A 89 14.68 -17.67 -10.67
N GLU A 90 13.91 -18.51 -9.97
CA GLU A 90 14.32 -19.88 -9.55
C GLU A 90 14.37 -20.89 -10.72
N GLU A 91 13.65 -20.66 -11.82
CA GLU A 91 13.70 -21.51 -13.02
C GLU A 91 14.88 -21.15 -13.96
N GLU A 92 15.50 -19.99 -13.77
CA GLU A 92 16.63 -19.49 -14.57
C GLU A 92 18.01 -19.71 -13.90
N GLU A 93 18.05 -20.18 -12.65
CA GLU A 93 19.27 -20.65 -11.92
C GLU A 93 19.51 -22.17 -12.04
#